data_AF-A0A8C9NWI8-F1
#
_entry.id   AF-A0A8C9NWI8-F1
#
_cell.length_a   1.000
_cell.length_b   1.000
_cell.length_c   1.000
_cell.angle_alpha   90.00
_cell.angle_beta   90.00
_cell.angle_gamma   90.00
#
_symmetry.space_group_name_H-M   'P 1'
#
loop_
_entity.id
_entity.type
_entity.pdbx_description
1 polymer ?
#
loop_
_entity_poly.entity_id
_entity_poly.type
_entity_poly.pdbx_seq_one_letter_code
_entity_poly.pdbx_strand_id
1 'polypeptide(L)'
;MDSMLILAMEEPAKKNTVKKYKIICIVLLALLVILSLGLGLGLGLRAQDNDESCRRKCFDSSFRGKLGCRCDEGCRDRMDCCWDFISVCVESTQIWSCSSSRCGESRKVASLCSCAEDCLLKRDCCANYKSVCQGKTSWVEEGCTTAEQTQCPEGFDLPPVILFSMDGFRAEYLDTWSILIPHINKLSKSFQLVEC
;
A
#
# COMPACT_ATOMS: atom_id res chain seq x y z
N MET A 1 7.64 16.24 82.29
CA MET A 1 8.30 15.49 83.37
C MET A 1 7.58 14.16 83.38
N ASP A 2 8.01 13.08 82.76
CA ASP A 2 9.32 12.53 82.38
C ASP A 2 8.99 11.38 81.40
N SER A 3 9.84 10.82 80.57
CA SER A 3 11.20 11.11 80.16
C SER A 3 11.42 10.33 78.86
N MET A 4 12.43 10.77 78.15
CA MET A 4 12.95 10.34 76.88
C MET A 4 13.61 8.94 76.96
N LEU A 5 13.86 8.37 75.77
CA LEU A 5 15.09 7.65 75.38
C LEU A 5 15.05 6.12 75.16
N ILE A 6 14.92 5.78 73.88
CA ILE A 6 15.81 4.95 73.03
C ILE A 6 16.20 3.54 73.48
N LEU A 7 15.98 2.56 72.59
CA LEU A 7 17.04 1.67 72.08
C LEU A 7 16.64 1.02 70.74
N ALA A 8 17.67 0.83 69.91
CA ALA A 8 17.64 0.59 68.47
C ALA A 8 17.54 -0.90 68.06
N MET A 9 17.64 -1.12 66.73
CA MET A 9 17.88 -2.37 65.96
C MET A 9 16.57 -3.02 65.46
N GLU A 10 16.33 -3.36 64.17
CA GLU A 10 17.06 -4.06 63.10
C GLU A 10 16.71 -3.45 61.70
N GLU A 11 17.44 -3.62 60.58
CA GLU A 11 17.43 -4.84 59.75
C GLU A 11 18.53 -4.87 58.66
N PRO A 12 19.33 -5.96 58.58
CA PRO A 12 20.13 -6.32 57.41
C PRO A 12 19.36 -7.16 56.35
N ALA A 13 18.09 -7.53 56.61
CA ALA A 13 17.33 -8.49 55.81
C ALA A 13 16.89 -7.97 54.42
N LYS A 14 16.71 -6.65 54.27
CA LYS A 14 16.14 -6.05 53.05
C LYS A 14 17.08 -6.05 51.83
N LYS A 15 18.41 -6.06 52.05
CA LYS A 15 19.41 -5.99 50.96
C LYS A 15 19.48 -7.26 50.11
N ASN A 16 19.26 -8.43 50.71
CA ASN A 16 19.36 -9.71 50.00
C ASN A 16 18.16 -9.93 49.08
N THR A 17 16.98 -9.50 49.49
CA THR A 17 15.75 -9.58 48.69
C THR A 17 15.82 -8.66 47.47
N VAL A 18 16.31 -7.42 47.64
CA VAL A 18 16.52 -6.48 46.54
C VAL A 18 17.54 -6.99 45.51
N LYS A 19 18.62 -7.63 45.96
CA LYS A 19 19.60 -8.27 45.06
C LYS A 19 18.98 -9.41 44.25
N LYS A 20 18.14 -10.25 44.88
CA LYS A 20 17.41 -11.32 44.17
C LYS A 20 16.46 -10.77 43.11
N TYR A 21 15.67 -9.75 43.43
CA TYR A 21 14.78 -9.11 42.46
C TYR A 21 15.54 -8.47 41.29
N LYS A 22 16.70 -7.84 41.56
CA LYS A 22 17.54 -7.26 40.50
C LYS A 22 18.06 -8.32 39.52
N ILE A 23 18.46 -9.49 40.02
CA ILE A 23 18.91 -10.61 39.17
C ILE A 23 17.73 -11.15 38.33
N ILE A 24 16.56 -11.35 38.94
CA ILE A 24 15.37 -11.83 38.24
C ILE A 24 14.97 -10.87 37.11
N CYS A 25 14.97 -9.56 37.36
CA CYS A 25 14.67 -8.57 36.32
C CYS A 25 15.68 -8.59 35.16
N ILE A 26 16.97 -8.75 35.45
CA ILE A 26 18.01 -8.83 34.40
C ILE A 26 17.81 -10.08 33.54
N VAL A 27 17.52 -11.24 34.16
CA VAL A 27 17.27 -12.49 33.44
C VAL A 27 16.02 -12.38 32.55
N LEU A 28 14.94 -11.79 33.07
CA LEU A 28 13.71 -11.58 32.29
C LEU A 28 13.94 -10.64 31.10
N LEU A 29 14.69 -9.54 31.29
CA LEU A 29 15.03 -8.64 30.19
C LEU A 29 15.91 -9.32 29.13
N ALA A 30 16.89 -10.12 29.56
CA ALA A 30 17.73 -10.87 28.63
C ALA A 30 16.92 -11.87 27.79
N LEU A 31 15.99 -12.60 28.41
CA LEU A 31 15.11 -13.54 27.70
C LEU A 31 14.20 -12.83 26.68
N LEU A 32 13.64 -11.67 27.03
CA LEU A 32 12.84 -10.87 26.11
C LEU A 32 13.64 -10.36 24.90
N VAL A 33 14.89 -9.94 25.12
CA VAL A 33 15.79 -9.51 24.03
C VAL A 33 16.15 -10.69 23.12
N ILE A 34 16.42 -11.87 23.68
CA ILE A 34 16.72 -13.07 22.89
C ILE A 34 15.50 -13.52 22.06
N LEU A 35 14.29 -13.47 22.62
CA LEU A 35 13.06 -13.81 21.89
C LEU A 35 12.79 -12.81 20.77
N SER A 36 12.93 -11.50 21.02
CA SER A 36 12.71 -10.48 20.00
C SER A 36 13.75 -10.53 18.88
N LEU A 37 15.03 -10.78 19.19
CA LEU A 37 16.07 -10.99 18.19
C LEU A 37 15.91 -12.32 17.44
N GLY A 38 15.52 -13.39 18.13
CA GLY A 38 15.29 -14.71 17.56
C GLY A 38 14.10 -14.74 16.59
N LEU A 39 12.98 -14.11 16.95
CA LEU A 39 11.84 -13.92 16.03
C LEU A 39 12.16 -12.90 14.92
N GLY A 40 12.86 -11.82 15.25
CA GLY A 40 13.20 -10.75 14.30
C GLY A 40 14.18 -11.19 13.20
N LEU A 41 15.18 -12.01 13.53
CA LEU A 41 16.10 -12.59 12.55
C LEU A 41 15.58 -13.89 11.92
N GLY A 42 14.80 -14.69 12.67
CA GLY A 42 14.24 -15.97 12.21
C GLY A 42 13.12 -15.84 11.16
N LEU A 43 12.41 -14.71 11.13
CA LEU A 43 11.37 -14.41 10.13
C LEU A 43 11.79 -13.32 9.13
N GLY A 44 12.99 -12.75 9.25
CA GLY A 44 13.29 -11.40 8.76
C GLY A 44 14.27 -11.23 7.61
N LEU A 45 14.75 -12.30 6.95
CA LEU A 45 15.57 -12.16 5.73
C LEU A 45 15.15 -13.16 4.65
N ARG A 46 13.93 -12.98 4.12
CA ARG A 46 13.70 -13.31 2.71
C ARG A 46 14.11 -12.10 1.88
N ALA A 47 15.41 -11.98 1.63
CA ALA A 47 15.87 -11.23 0.48
C ALA A 47 15.19 -11.85 -0.74
N GLN A 48 14.32 -11.06 -1.37
CA GLN A 48 13.47 -11.46 -2.47
C GLN A 48 14.37 -11.62 -3.70
N ASP A 49 14.87 -12.83 -3.93
CA ASP A 49 15.47 -13.20 -5.20
C ASP A 49 14.41 -13.00 -6.29
N ASN A 50 14.64 -12.03 -7.18
CA ASN A 50 13.75 -11.70 -8.30
C ASN A 50 13.58 -12.85 -9.32
N ASP A 51 14.34 -13.94 -9.17
CA ASP A 51 14.37 -15.04 -10.14
C ASP A 51 13.27 -16.09 -9.94
N GLU A 52 12.40 -15.95 -8.93
CA GLU A 52 11.25 -16.84 -8.68
C GLU A 52 9.88 -16.22 -9.02
N SER A 53 9.83 -14.99 -9.57
CA SER A 53 8.59 -14.23 -9.78
C SER A 53 8.29 -13.98 -11.27
N CYS A 54 7.00 -14.01 -11.64
CA CYS A 54 6.52 -13.64 -12.97
C CYS A 54 6.46 -12.13 -13.23
N ARG A 55 6.91 -11.30 -12.29
CA ARG A 55 6.87 -9.84 -12.44
C ARG A 55 7.70 -9.40 -13.65
N ARG A 56 7.06 -8.71 -14.60
CA ARG A 56 7.64 -8.31 -15.91
C ARG A 56 8.01 -9.48 -16.85
N LYS A 57 7.59 -10.71 -16.54
CA LYS A 57 7.86 -11.93 -17.31
C LYS A 57 6.57 -12.65 -17.74
N CYS A 58 5.43 -11.98 -17.60
CA CYS A 58 4.13 -12.55 -17.93
C CYS A 58 4.02 -12.91 -19.40
N PHE A 59 3.57 -14.14 -19.65
CA PHE A 59 3.35 -14.71 -20.97
C PHE A 59 4.61 -14.80 -21.84
N ASP A 60 5.80 -14.74 -21.21
CA ASP A 60 7.08 -14.90 -21.88
C ASP A 60 7.50 -16.37 -21.88
N SER A 61 7.40 -17.02 -23.05
CA SER A 61 7.80 -18.42 -23.24
C SER A 61 9.31 -18.67 -23.10
N SER A 62 10.12 -17.61 -23.24
CA SER A 62 11.57 -17.68 -23.11
C SER A 62 12.04 -17.62 -21.65
N PHE A 63 11.23 -17.03 -20.78
CA PHE A 63 11.55 -16.92 -19.37
C PHE A 63 11.54 -18.29 -18.67
N ARG A 64 12.55 -18.50 -17.83
CA ARG A 64 12.63 -19.62 -16.89
C ARG A 64 13.11 -19.11 -15.56
N GLY A 65 12.26 -19.28 -14.55
CA GLY A 65 12.59 -18.95 -13.18
C GLY A 65 13.51 -19.99 -12.55
N LYS A 66 13.95 -19.67 -11.34
CA LYS A 66 14.68 -20.58 -10.45
C LYS A 66 13.83 -21.83 -10.20
N LEU A 67 14.48 -23.00 -10.12
CA LEU A 67 13.81 -24.31 -10.04
C LEU A 67 13.01 -24.72 -11.30
N GLY A 68 13.13 -24.00 -12.41
CA GLY A 68 12.51 -24.34 -13.69
C GLY A 68 11.06 -23.89 -13.85
N CYS A 69 10.55 -23.05 -12.94
CA CYS A 69 9.20 -22.49 -13.05
C CYS A 69 9.07 -21.57 -14.26
N ARG A 70 7.84 -21.38 -14.74
CA ARG A 70 7.54 -20.59 -15.94
C ARG A 70 6.35 -19.65 -15.74
N CYS A 71 6.24 -18.72 -16.68
CA CYS A 71 5.21 -17.68 -16.68
C CYS A 71 4.48 -17.57 -18.04
N ASP A 72 4.61 -18.57 -18.91
CA ASP A 72 3.85 -18.65 -20.16
C ASP A 72 2.43 -19.17 -19.94
N GLU A 73 1.58 -18.99 -20.94
CA GLU A 73 0.18 -19.40 -20.93
C GLU A 73 -0.01 -20.90 -20.61
N GLY A 74 0.90 -21.76 -21.09
CA GLY A 74 0.83 -23.21 -20.89
C GLY A 74 1.40 -23.71 -19.57
N CYS A 75 1.86 -22.84 -18.66
CA CYS A 75 2.46 -23.29 -17.40
C CYS A 75 1.44 -24.01 -16.49
N ARG A 76 0.15 -23.66 -16.63
CA ARG A 76 -0.93 -24.26 -15.85
C ARG A 76 -1.13 -25.73 -16.24
N ASP A 77 -1.07 -26.02 -17.53
CA ASP A 77 -1.25 -27.38 -18.06
C ASP A 77 -0.06 -28.28 -17.71
N ARG A 78 1.15 -27.71 -17.70
CA ARG A 78 2.38 -28.41 -17.31
C ARG A 78 2.61 -28.48 -15.80
N MET A 79 1.79 -27.78 -15.01
CA MET A 79 1.95 -27.62 -13.56
C MET A 79 3.33 -27.07 -13.16
N ASP A 80 3.91 -26.20 -14.00
CA ASP A 80 5.25 -25.62 -13.82
C ASP A 80 5.21 -24.09 -13.65
N CYS A 81 4.06 -23.51 -13.30
CA CYS A 81 3.96 -22.07 -13.06
C CYS A 81 4.79 -21.59 -11.88
N CYS A 82 5.42 -20.42 -11.99
CA CYS A 82 5.94 -19.72 -10.82
C CYS A 82 4.79 -19.36 -9.87
N TRP A 83 5.10 -19.25 -8.59
CA TRP A 83 4.11 -19.19 -7.51
C TRP A 83 3.12 -18.01 -7.63
N ASP A 84 3.53 -16.92 -8.30
CA ASP A 84 2.76 -15.69 -8.46
C ASP A 84 2.14 -15.50 -9.85
N PHE A 85 2.21 -16.51 -10.74
CA PHE A 85 1.72 -16.39 -12.12
C PHE A 85 0.26 -15.94 -12.19
N ILE A 86 -0.62 -16.53 -11.36
CA ILE A 86 -2.05 -16.21 -11.38
C ILE A 86 -2.32 -14.77 -10.97
N SER A 87 -1.78 -14.33 -9.83
CA SER A 87 -2.02 -12.98 -9.32
C SER A 87 -1.36 -11.90 -10.18
N VAL A 88 -0.13 -12.15 -10.66
CA VAL A 88 0.66 -11.16 -11.41
C VAL A 88 0.29 -11.11 -12.89
N CYS A 89 -0.05 -12.23 -13.52
CA CYS A 89 -0.27 -12.29 -14.97
C CYS A 89 -1.74 -12.44 -15.35
N VAL A 90 -2.51 -13.25 -14.64
CA VAL A 90 -3.91 -13.54 -14.98
C VAL A 90 -4.85 -12.51 -14.36
N GLU A 91 -4.89 -12.41 -13.03
CA GLU A 91 -5.81 -11.50 -12.33
C GLU A 91 -5.57 -10.04 -12.70
N SER A 92 -4.32 -9.65 -12.95
CA SER A 92 -3.96 -8.31 -13.40
C SER A 92 -4.62 -7.88 -14.72
N THR A 93 -5.10 -8.82 -15.55
CA THR A 93 -5.86 -8.48 -16.78
C THR A 93 -7.25 -7.92 -16.49
N GLN A 94 -7.81 -8.22 -15.31
CA GLN A 94 -9.16 -7.82 -14.88
C GLN A 94 -9.16 -6.56 -14.00
N ILE A 95 -8.00 -5.93 -13.78
CA ILE A 95 -7.83 -4.79 -12.87
C ILE A 95 -7.69 -3.50 -13.67
N TRP A 96 -8.51 -2.52 -13.33
CA TRP A 96 -8.60 -1.19 -13.97
C TRP A 96 -7.64 -0.13 -13.38
N SER A 97 -6.75 -0.55 -12.48
CA SER A 97 -5.82 0.31 -11.76
C SER A 97 -4.39 -0.24 -11.78
N CYS A 98 -3.44 0.70 -11.79
CA CYS A 98 -2.04 0.43 -11.53
C CYS A 98 -1.78 0.34 -10.03
N SER A 99 -0.79 -0.48 -9.69
CA SER A 99 -0.14 -0.56 -8.39
C SER A 99 1.36 -0.33 -8.58
N SER A 100 2.08 -0.04 -7.49
CA SER A 100 3.55 0.06 -7.53
C SER A 100 4.21 -1.20 -8.14
N SER A 101 3.58 -2.37 -7.97
CA SER A 101 4.09 -3.62 -8.54
C SER A 101 3.93 -3.73 -10.06
N ARG A 102 2.89 -3.10 -10.64
CA ARG A 102 2.57 -3.13 -12.08
C ARG A 102 3.27 -2.06 -12.91
N CYS A 103 3.92 -1.08 -12.29
CA CYS A 103 4.62 -0.02 -13.03
C CYS A 103 5.78 -0.57 -13.88
N GLY A 104 5.73 -0.32 -15.19
CA GLY A 104 6.68 -0.87 -16.15
C GLY A 104 6.51 -2.38 -16.35
N GLU A 105 5.26 -2.86 -16.28
CA GLU A 105 4.95 -4.25 -16.66
C GLU A 105 5.11 -4.48 -18.16
N SER A 106 5.37 -5.73 -18.54
CA SER A 106 5.27 -6.16 -19.92
C SER A 106 3.82 -6.09 -20.37
N ARG A 107 3.61 -5.69 -21.63
CA ARG A 107 2.28 -5.52 -22.20
C ARG A 107 1.55 -6.86 -22.24
N LYS A 108 0.34 -6.90 -21.70
CA LYS A 108 -0.56 -8.06 -21.68
C LYS A 108 -1.65 -7.81 -22.71
N VAL A 109 -1.79 -8.68 -23.70
CA VAL A 109 -2.78 -8.47 -24.79
C VAL A 109 -4.22 -8.46 -24.25
N ALA A 110 -4.50 -9.22 -23.20
CA ALA A 110 -5.83 -9.33 -22.60
C ALA A 110 -6.14 -8.27 -21.50
N SER A 111 -5.22 -7.34 -21.20
CA SER A 111 -5.48 -6.35 -20.14
C SER A 111 -6.43 -5.25 -20.60
N LEU A 112 -7.41 -4.92 -19.77
CA LEU A 112 -8.38 -3.85 -20.00
C LEU A 112 -7.74 -2.45 -20.00
N CYS A 113 -6.66 -2.27 -19.25
CA CYS A 113 -5.79 -1.10 -19.28
C CYS A 113 -4.34 -1.51 -18.97
N SER A 114 -3.39 -0.66 -19.36
CA SER A 114 -1.95 -0.93 -19.26
C SER A 114 -1.25 -0.03 -18.24
N CYS A 115 -0.23 -0.58 -17.58
CA CYS A 115 0.75 0.16 -16.77
C CYS A 115 2.18 0.08 -17.37
N ALA A 116 2.29 -0.33 -18.63
CA ALA A 116 3.53 -0.32 -19.40
C ALA A 116 3.97 1.11 -19.72
N GLU A 117 5.25 1.30 -20.03
CA GLU A 117 5.81 2.63 -20.33
C GLU A 117 5.19 3.27 -21.59
N ASP A 118 4.76 2.45 -22.54
CA ASP A 118 4.17 2.90 -23.81
C ASP A 118 2.67 3.26 -23.71
N CYS A 119 2.05 3.10 -22.53
CA CYS A 119 0.59 3.21 -22.42
C CYS A 119 0.07 4.61 -22.76
N LEU A 120 0.86 5.66 -22.53
CA LEU A 120 0.48 7.04 -22.83
C LEU A 120 0.44 7.27 -24.34
N LEU A 121 1.38 6.68 -25.07
CA LEU A 121 1.44 6.75 -26.52
C LEU A 121 0.28 5.96 -27.15
N LYS A 122 0.00 4.77 -26.61
CA LYS A 122 -1.08 3.88 -27.07
C LYS A 122 -2.47 4.30 -26.55
N ARG A 123 -2.52 5.27 -25.63
CA ARG A 123 -3.74 5.81 -24.99
C ARG A 123 -4.57 4.74 -24.27
N ASP A 124 -3.92 3.75 -23.69
CA ASP A 124 -4.54 2.63 -22.98
C ASP A 124 -4.10 2.55 -21.50
N CYS A 125 -3.53 3.63 -20.94
CA CYS A 125 -3.16 3.66 -19.53
C CYS A 125 -4.36 3.48 -18.60
N CYS A 126 -4.17 2.78 -17.48
CA CYS A 126 -5.12 2.81 -16.38
C CYS A 126 -5.26 4.24 -15.81
N ALA A 127 -6.45 4.58 -15.29
CA ALA A 127 -6.78 5.95 -14.88
C ALA A 127 -5.82 6.55 -13.84
N ASN A 128 -5.28 5.72 -12.94
CA ASN A 128 -4.33 6.13 -11.90
C ASN A 128 -2.85 5.93 -12.27
N TYR A 129 -2.51 5.65 -13.54
CA TYR A 129 -1.12 5.42 -13.96
C TYR A 129 -0.19 6.58 -13.61
N LYS A 130 -0.62 7.81 -13.90
CA LYS A 130 0.20 9.01 -13.64
C LYS A 130 0.49 9.21 -12.16
N SER A 131 -0.48 8.95 -11.29
CA SER A 131 -0.26 9.11 -9.85
C SER A 131 0.58 7.99 -9.26
N VAL A 132 0.31 6.74 -9.65
CA VAL A 132 1.01 5.58 -9.08
C VAL A 132 2.41 5.37 -9.66
N CYS A 133 2.60 5.54 -10.97
CA CYS A 133 3.85 5.21 -11.66
C CYS A 133 4.72 6.41 -12.01
N GLN A 134 4.17 7.63 -12.04
CA GLN A 134 4.94 8.86 -12.32
C GLN A 134 5.01 9.82 -11.13
N GLY A 135 4.44 9.44 -9.98
CA GLY A 135 4.46 10.26 -8.76
C GLY A 135 3.70 11.58 -8.89
N LYS A 136 2.75 11.69 -9.83
CA LYS A 136 1.88 12.87 -9.91
C LYS A 136 0.86 12.85 -8.78
N THR A 137 0.46 14.00 -8.29
CA THR A 137 -0.64 14.10 -7.34
C THR A 137 -1.92 13.58 -7.98
N SER A 138 -2.72 12.84 -7.22
CA SER A 138 -4.05 12.47 -7.69
C SER A 138 -4.97 13.69 -7.63
N TRP A 139 -5.98 13.75 -8.50
CA TRP A 139 -6.92 14.88 -8.51
C TRP A 139 -7.56 15.12 -7.15
N VAL A 140 -7.79 14.09 -6.33
CA VAL A 140 -8.41 14.27 -5.00
C VAL A 140 -7.49 14.94 -3.99
N GLU A 141 -6.17 14.80 -4.14
CA GLU A 141 -5.15 15.37 -3.24
C GLU A 141 -4.71 16.78 -3.65
N GLU A 142 -4.96 17.18 -4.89
CA GLU A 142 -4.63 18.52 -5.36
C GLU A 142 -5.42 19.59 -4.59
N GLY A 143 -4.85 20.79 -4.44
CA GLY A 143 -5.61 21.93 -3.92
C GLY A 143 -6.76 22.33 -4.85
N CYS A 144 -7.80 22.96 -4.31
CA CYS A 144 -8.83 23.57 -5.16
C CYS A 144 -8.27 24.85 -5.78
N THR A 145 -8.50 25.01 -7.08
CA THR A 145 -8.07 26.19 -7.84
C THR A 145 -9.29 26.91 -8.36
N THR A 146 -9.31 28.24 -8.23
CA THR A 146 -10.23 29.10 -8.98
C THR A 146 -9.70 29.19 -10.41
N ALA A 147 -10.15 28.29 -11.28
CA ALA A 147 -9.78 28.34 -12.69
C ALA A 147 -10.48 29.55 -13.34
N GLU A 148 -9.72 30.62 -13.60
CA GLU A 148 -10.26 31.81 -14.28
C GLU A 148 -10.54 31.58 -15.77
N GLN A 149 -9.92 30.55 -16.39
CA GLN A 149 -10.13 30.18 -17.80
C GLN A 149 -10.15 28.66 -17.99
N THR A 150 -11.02 28.20 -18.89
CA THR A 150 -11.16 26.79 -19.27
C THR A 150 -10.01 26.35 -20.17
N GLN A 151 -9.28 25.31 -19.76
CA GLN A 151 -8.19 24.73 -20.54
C GLN A 151 -8.71 23.52 -21.32
N CYS A 152 -9.04 23.73 -22.60
CA CYS A 152 -9.54 22.69 -23.49
C CYS A 152 -8.49 22.31 -24.55
N PRO A 153 -8.36 21.02 -24.91
CA PRO A 153 -7.49 20.60 -26.00
C PRO A 153 -8.04 21.04 -27.37
N GLU A 154 -7.20 20.99 -28.40
CA GLU A 154 -7.59 21.29 -29.77
C GLU A 154 -8.81 20.46 -30.21
N GLY A 155 -9.77 21.12 -30.87
CA GLY A 155 -11.05 20.51 -31.27
C GLY A 155 -12.19 20.68 -30.27
N PHE A 156 -11.95 21.28 -29.10
CA PHE A 156 -12.99 21.62 -28.13
C PHE A 156 -13.10 23.14 -27.95
N ASP A 157 -13.93 23.77 -28.78
CA ASP A 157 -14.24 25.21 -28.67
C ASP A 157 -15.08 25.54 -27.42
N LEU A 158 -15.78 24.53 -26.89
CA LEU A 158 -16.59 24.61 -25.68
C LEU A 158 -16.24 23.46 -24.73
N PRO A 159 -16.29 23.67 -23.40
CA PRO A 159 -16.09 22.61 -22.43
C PRO A 159 -17.14 21.49 -22.59
N PRO A 160 -16.74 20.21 -22.59
CA PRO A 160 -17.68 19.11 -22.64
C PRO A 160 -18.48 18.99 -21.33
N VAL A 161 -19.74 18.58 -21.44
CA VAL A 161 -20.62 18.33 -20.28
C VAL A 161 -20.69 16.84 -20.00
N ILE A 162 -20.37 16.43 -18.77
CA ILE A 162 -20.49 15.05 -18.29
C ILE A 162 -21.61 15.00 -17.26
N LEU A 163 -22.72 14.32 -17.58
CA LEU A 163 -23.79 14.05 -16.63
C LEU A 163 -23.50 12.74 -15.89
N PHE A 164 -23.17 12.86 -14.60
CA PHE A 164 -22.91 11.71 -13.72
C PHE A 164 -24.06 11.55 -12.73
N SER A 165 -24.87 10.49 -12.91
CA SER A 165 -26.04 10.20 -12.07
C SER A 165 -25.79 8.99 -11.17
N MET A 166 -26.02 9.14 -9.87
CA MET A 166 -25.95 8.06 -8.88
C MET A 166 -27.35 7.83 -8.31
N ASP A 167 -28.01 6.75 -8.72
CA ASP A 167 -29.35 6.43 -8.25
C ASP A 167 -29.37 6.17 -6.73
N GLY A 168 -30.40 6.69 -6.05
CA GLY A 168 -30.55 6.56 -4.61
C GLY A 168 -29.51 7.29 -3.75
N PHE A 169 -28.63 8.13 -4.32
CA PHE A 169 -27.66 8.89 -3.55
C PHE A 169 -28.33 10.04 -2.79
N ARG A 170 -28.53 9.85 -1.48
CA ARG A 170 -29.19 10.82 -0.60
C ARG A 170 -28.23 11.94 -0.21
N ALA A 171 -28.74 13.18 -0.10
CA ALA A 171 -27.94 14.35 0.29
C ALA A 171 -27.22 14.15 1.64
N GLU A 172 -27.90 13.55 2.62
CA GLU A 172 -27.37 13.23 3.96
C GLU A 172 -26.08 12.37 3.92
N TYR A 173 -25.87 11.59 2.85
CA TYR A 173 -24.65 10.79 2.72
C TYR A 173 -23.41 11.67 2.62
N LEU A 174 -23.52 12.84 2.00
CA LEU A 174 -22.42 13.78 1.94
C LEU A 174 -22.18 14.45 3.29
N ASP A 175 -23.24 14.81 4.01
CA ASP A 175 -23.13 15.43 5.34
C ASP A 175 -22.50 14.49 6.37
N THR A 176 -22.92 13.22 6.35
CA THR A 176 -22.54 12.22 7.37
C THR A 176 -21.24 11.49 7.02
N TRP A 177 -21.04 11.17 5.74
CA TRP A 177 -19.98 10.25 5.29
C TRP A 177 -18.97 10.90 4.35
N SER A 178 -18.91 12.24 4.25
CA SER A 178 -17.97 12.97 3.36
C SER A 178 -16.52 12.46 3.38
N ILE A 179 -16.02 12.07 4.55
CA ILE A 179 -14.65 11.54 4.74
C ILE A 179 -14.43 10.22 3.98
N LEU A 180 -15.48 9.40 3.80
CA LEU A 180 -15.42 8.12 3.10
C LEU A 180 -15.63 8.25 1.57
N ILE A 181 -16.08 9.42 1.10
CA ILE A 181 -16.32 9.71 -0.33
C ILE A 181 -15.53 10.95 -0.79
N PRO A 182 -14.19 10.95 -0.65
CA PRO A 182 -13.37 12.14 -0.78
C PRO A 182 -13.46 12.80 -2.17
N HIS A 183 -13.66 12.02 -3.24
CA HIS A 183 -13.83 12.54 -4.58
C HIS A 183 -15.11 13.38 -4.73
N ILE A 184 -16.25 12.86 -4.26
CA ILE A 184 -17.54 13.55 -4.32
C ILE A 184 -17.52 14.77 -3.39
N ASN A 185 -16.93 14.62 -2.20
CA ASN A 185 -16.74 15.72 -1.26
C ASN A 185 -15.92 16.87 -1.88
N LYS A 186 -14.81 16.56 -2.56
CA LYS A 186 -14.01 17.56 -3.27
C LYS A 186 -14.82 18.25 -4.39
N LEU A 187 -15.59 17.50 -5.18
CA LEU A 187 -16.47 18.10 -6.20
C LEU A 187 -17.48 19.09 -5.59
N SER A 188 -18.11 18.70 -4.47
CA SER A 188 -19.08 19.56 -3.77
C SER A 188 -18.45 20.86 -3.29
N LYS A 189 -17.29 20.79 -2.63
CA LYS A 189 -16.58 21.98 -2.13
C LYS A 189 -16.09 22.89 -3.25
N SER A 190 -15.55 22.30 -4.32
CA SER A 190 -15.02 23.03 -5.48
C SER A 190 -16.11 23.89 -6.16
N PHE A 191 -17.37 23.46 -6.11
CA PHE A 191 -18.49 24.19 -6.70
C PHE A 191 -19.02 25.31 -5.81
N GLN A 192 -18.81 25.23 -4.49
CA GLN A 192 -19.33 26.20 -3.52
C GLN A 192 -18.36 27.36 -3.24
N LEU A 193 -17.17 27.39 -3.86
CA LEU A 193 -16.09 28.36 -3.55
C LEU A 193 -15.73 28.39 -2.05
N VAL A 194 -15.99 27.31 -1.32
CA VAL A 194 -15.59 27.17 0.08
C VAL A 194 -14.19 26.54 0.10
N GLU A 195 -13.31 27.04 0.97
CA GLU A 195 -11.96 26.50 1.16
C GLU A 195 -12.00 24.97 1.23
N CYS A 196 -11.28 24.36 0.30
CA CYS A 196 -10.83 22.99 0.42
C CYS A 196 -9.72 22.96 1.47
#